data_AF-A0A0R3AD71-F1
#
_entry.id   AF-A0A0R3AD71-F1
#
_cell.length_a   1.000
_cell.length_b   1.000
_cell.length_c   1.000
_cell.angle_alpha   90.00
_cell.angle_beta   90.00
_cell.angle_gamma   90.00
#
_symmetry.space_group_name_H-M   'P 1'
#
loop_
_entity.id
_entity.type
_entity.pdbx_description
1 polymer ?
#
loop_
_entity_poly.entity_id
_entity_poly.type
_entity_poly.pdbx_seq_one_letter_code
_entity_poly.pdbx_strand_id
1 'polypeptide(L)'
;MALELFRLYPVECQEKKARSKAIETDDALVSQIAREIYGSRGRWEDNYSQVQSEGENPRRLYWDDTLPALAPGTQVSPSVAAEKVALNRILFGPPGTGKTYSTIEAALEVLDPQFLAEQRLNSPADDELHHSLKTRIDELDREGRIRFVTFHQSFSYEDFVEGLRAVSNDNGQIEYPVEPGVFKRLCDQARTSSANAGTSSNPRIWKISINGSWGSPELSYCLEHGEARIGWVGAGDLKAENNTPYYDQLSSQSKGTLSSFAKEIQPGDVLVCIHSAELISAVGVVTGEYRYEANPPSIVREYPQVLPVNWLYRDLELSVLPINGDKLFTRKTVYPLDRFNWSDLLGYLHKSDAKPIKPFEQADGVRKPHVLVIDEINRGNISRIFGELISLIEPSKRERLNAESNEALSVQLPYSKKPFSVPDNVYLIGTMNTADRSLASMDIALRRRFNFIEMPPKPGLLEGIFVNDGADSTSEAGVDIKQLLSTMNQRIEVLLDRDHCLGHAYFLPLRHEPSLALLASIFRQQILPLLQEYFFEDWQRIHWVLNDHNKEEDDQFVQEVTIDFLQLFGEKGPVDSRTQRWKLNECAFDRIQAYKAISRISR
;
A
#
# COMPACT_ATOMS: atom_id res chain seq x y z
N MET A 1 17.39 37.81 -6.36
CA MET A 1 16.66 37.80 -5.07
C MET A 1 15.15 37.95 -5.19
N ALA A 2 14.56 39.10 -5.58
CA ALA A 2 13.08 39.21 -5.71
C ALA A 2 12.49 38.26 -6.79
N LEU A 3 13.23 38.03 -7.88
CA LEU A 3 12.92 37.03 -8.92
C LEU A 3 13.12 35.57 -8.46
N GLU A 4 13.94 35.33 -7.44
CA GLU A 4 14.16 33.98 -6.88
C GLU A 4 13.12 33.63 -5.81
N LEU A 5 12.65 34.62 -5.04
CA LEU A 5 11.52 34.46 -4.12
C LEU A 5 10.20 34.17 -4.85
N PHE A 6 10.10 34.53 -6.14
CA PHE A 6 8.92 34.25 -6.98
C PHE A 6 8.74 32.76 -7.33
N ARG A 7 9.79 31.92 -7.21
CA ARG A 7 9.73 30.47 -7.48
C ARG A 7 9.08 29.65 -6.35
N LEU A 8 8.78 30.25 -5.21
CA LEU A 8 8.22 29.59 -4.03
C LEU A 8 6.69 29.79 -3.86
N TYR A 9 5.99 30.40 -4.82
CA TYR A 9 4.55 30.67 -4.71
C TYR A 9 3.67 29.49 -5.18
N PRO A 10 2.55 29.19 -4.48
CA PRO A 10 1.52 28.25 -4.94
C PRO A 10 0.81 28.70 -6.22
N VAL A 11 0.39 27.72 -7.02
CA VAL A 11 -0.18 27.84 -8.39
C VAL A 11 -1.34 28.85 -8.50
N GLU A 12 -2.15 29.02 -7.46
CA GLU A 12 -3.32 29.92 -7.44
C GLU A 12 -2.98 31.41 -7.63
N CYS A 13 -1.76 31.83 -7.26
CA CYS A 13 -1.31 33.22 -7.48
C CYS A 13 -0.85 33.46 -8.93
N GLN A 14 -0.37 32.43 -9.63
CA GLN A 14 0.04 32.54 -11.03
C GLN A 14 -1.17 32.61 -11.97
N GLU A 15 -2.25 31.89 -11.66
CA GLU A 15 -3.50 31.94 -12.42
C GLU A 15 -4.21 33.30 -12.33
N LYS A 16 -4.17 33.96 -11.16
CA LYS A 16 -4.72 35.32 -11.00
C LYS A 16 -3.95 36.37 -11.82
N LYS A 17 -2.64 36.19 -12.01
CA LYS A 17 -1.82 37.08 -12.85
C LYS A 17 -2.08 36.85 -14.35
N ALA A 18 -2.31 35.60 -14.76
CA ALA A 18 -2.66 35.27 -16.14
C ALA A 18 -4.04 35.83 -16.56
N ARG A 19 -4.99 35.96 -15.61
CA ARG A 19 -6.32 36.55 -15.85
C ARG A 19 -6.36 38.08 -15.77
N SER A 20 -5.36 38.73 -15.17
CA SER A 20 -5.32 40.18 -14.98
C SER A 20 -4.26 40.80 -15.89
N LYS A 21 -4.64 41.15 -17.13
CA LYS A 21 -3.86 42.10 -17.94
C LYS A 21 -3.99 43.50 -17.32
N ALA A 22 -3.20 43.78 -16.28
CA ALA A 22 -2.76 45.11 -15.81
C ALA A 22 -2.54 45.10 -14.29
N ILE A 23 -1.36 44.73 -13.82
CA ILE A 23 -0.82 45.22 -12.53
C ILE A 23 0.69 45.37 -12.72
N GLU A 24 1.16 46.61 -12.92
CA GLU A 24 2.56 46.97 -12.63
C GLU A 24 2.76 46.83 -11.12
N THR A 25 3.86 46.19 -10.74
CA THR A 25 4.17 45.74 -9.38
C THR A 25 4.19 46.90 -8.38
N ASP A 26 3.17 46.98 -7.53
CA ASP A 26 3.17 47.89 -6.38
C ASP A 26 3.74 47.14 -5.16
N ASP A 27 4.96 47.50 -4.75
CA ASP A 27 5.71 46.92 -3.62
C ASP A 27 4.90 46.97 -2.30
N ALA A 28 3.90 47.83 -2.21
CA ALA A 28 2.95 47.92 -1.10
C ALA A 28 2.10 46.65 -0.93
N LEU A 29 1.65 46.03 -2.03
CA LEU A 29 0.81 44.83 -1.98
C LEU A 29 1.61 43.59 -1.55
N VAL A 30 2.84 43.48 -2.03
CA VAL A 30 3.78 42.40 -1.65
C VAL A 30 4.13 42.49 -0.16
N SER A 31 4.36 43.72 0.34
CA SER A 31 4.64 43.98 1.74
C SER A 31 3.44 43.72 2.66
N GLN A 32 2.22 43.98 2.19
CA GLN A 32 0.99 43.72 2.94
C GLN A 32 0.73 42.21 3.08
N ILE A 33 0.89 41.45 2.00
CA ILE A 33 0.72 39.99 2.01
C ILE A 33 1.81 39.31 2.86
N ALA A 34 3.04 39.79 2.82
CA ALA A 34 4.12 39.28 3.68
C ALA A 34 3.85 39.51 5.17
N ARG A 35 3.27 40.67 5.55
CA ARG A 35 2.88 40.94 6.94
C ARG A 35 1.72 40.05 7.43
N GLU A 36 0.76 39.72 6.57
CA GLU A 36 -0.34 38.83 6.93
C GLU A 36 0.10 37.37 7.10
N ILE A 37 1.05 36.89 6.28
CA ILE A 37 1.53 35.50 6.33
C ILE A 37 2.54 35.29 7.47
N TYR A 38 3.46 36.24 7.69
CA TYR A 38 4.57 36.06 8.63
C TYR A 38 4.41 36.84 9.96
N GLY A 39 3.43 37.72 10.07
CA GLY A 39 3.21 38.58 11.24
C GLY A 39 2.81 37.86 12.54
N SER A 40 2.60 36.54 12.53
CA SER A 40 2.21 35.77 13.72
C SER A 40 3.35 35.02 14.42
N ARG A 41 4.60 35.10 13.94
CA ARG A 41 5.77 34.50 14.61
C ARG A 41 6.99 35.43 14.60
N GLY A 42 7.21 36.08 15.74
CA GLY A 42 8.51 36.52 16.31
C GLY A 42 9.59 37.10 15.38
N ARG A 43 9.85 38.41 15.56
CA ARG A 43 11.06 39.21 15.25
C ARG A 43 12.04 38.65 14.20
N TRP A 44 11.97 39.25 13.01
CA TRP A 44 12.79 38.95 11.83
C TRP A 44 14.06 39.82 11.71
N GLU A 45 14.33 40.72 12.66
CA GLU A 45 15.39 41.75 12.51
C GLU A 45 16.73 41.40 13.17
N ASP A 46 16.83 40.37 14.02
CA ASP A 46 18.01 40.22 14.89
C ASP A 46 19.16 39.35 14.33
N ASN A 47 18.96 38.61 13.23
CA ASN A 47 19.97 37.62 12.77
C ASN A 47 20.56 37.87 11.37
N TYR A 48 20.27 38.99 10.71
CA TYR A 48 20.74 39.20 9.34
C TYR A 48 22.16 39.79 9.22
N SER A 49 22.69 40.37 10.30
CA SER A 49 24.01 41.03 10.30
C SER A 49 25.18 40.11 10.69
N GLN A 50 24.94 38.92 11.24
CA GLN A 50 26.01 37.96 11.58
C GLN A 50 26.39 37.01 10.45
N VAL A 51 25.51 36.79 9.46
CA VAL A 51 25.70 35.77 8.41
C VAL A 51 26.53 36.28 7.21
N GLN A 52 26.98 37.54 7.21
CA GLN A 52 27.84 38.08 6.13
C GLN A 52 29.34 38.05 6.43
N SER A 53 29.79 37.63 7.63
CA SER A 53 31.22 37.72 7.99
C SER A 53 32.05 36.47 7.68
N GLU A 54 31.43 35.35 7.33
CA GLU A 54 32.14 34.12 6.95
C GLU A 54 31.61 33.71 5.58
N GLY A 55 32.44 33.86 4.54
CA GLY A 55 32.07 33.63 3.14
C GLY A 55 31.82 32.16 2.77
N GLU A 56 30.94 31.48 3.49
CA GLU A 56 30.52 30.12 3.22
C GLU A 56 29.06 30.06 2.75
N ASN A 57 28.88 29.50 1.56
CA ASN A 57 27.58 29.27 0.94
C ASN A 57 26.91 28.06 1.62
N PRO A 58 25.72 28.19 2.23
CA PRO A 58 25.07 27.13 3.04
C PRO A 58 24.58 25.92 2.22
N ARG A 59 24.99 25.77 0.96
CA ARG A 59 24.67 24.63 0.09
C ARG A 59 25.59 23.42 0.23
N ARG A 60 26.67 23.48 1.01
CA ARG A 60 27.71 22.44 1.02
C ARG A 60 27.57 21.34 2.09
N LEU A 61 26.49 21.34 2.87
CA LEU A 61 26.30 20.42 4.00
C LEU A 61 25.33 19.26 3.74
N TYR A 62 24.74 19.14 2.54
CA TYR A 62 23.68 18.15 2.30
C TYR A 62 23.79 17.32 1.02
N TRP A 63 24.78 17.55 0.16
CA TRP A 63 24.98 16.74 -1.05
C TRP A 63 26.48 16.56 -1.33
N ASP A 64 27.05 15.47 -0.79
CA ASP A 64 28.26 14.90 -1.36
C ASP A 64 28.16 13.36 -1.33
N ASP A 65 28.11 12.75 -2.51
CA ASP A 65 27.98 11.32 -2.78
C ASP A 65 29.34 10.60 -2.68
N THR A 66 30.03 10.76 -1.54
CA THR A 66 31.25 9.99 -1.27
C THR A 66 31.12 9.20 0.03
N LEU A 67 30.70 7.94 -0.10
CA LEU A 67 30.81 6.95 0.97
C LEU A 67 32.30 6.81 1.37
N PRO A 68 32.66 6.95 2.66
CA PRO A 68 34.03 6.70 3.09
C PRO A 68 34.33 5.20 3.00
N ALA A 69 35.44 4.85 2.35
CA ALA A 69 35.93 3.48 2.28
C ALA A 69 36.17 2.92 3.69
N LEU A 70 35.44 1.85 4.05
CA LEU A 70 35.61 1.12 5.29
C LEU A 70 36.97 0.41 5.32
N ALA A 71 37.72 0.60 6.41
CA ALA A 71 38.97 -0.11 6.63
C ALA A 71 38.73 -1.63 6.76
N PRO A 72 39.61 -2.50 6.21
CA PRO A 72 39.42 -3.94 6.28
C PRO A 72 39.65 -4.44 7.71
N GLY A 73 38.65 -5.08 8.33
CA GLY A 73 38.83 -5.84 9.58
C GLY A 73 37.79 -5.61 10.68
N THR A 74 36.83 -4.72 10.52
CA THR A 74 35.80 -4.49 11.55
C THR A 74 34.64 -5.47 11.38
N GLN A 75 34.55 -6.49 12.23
CA GLN A 75 33.34 -7.29 12.36
C GLN A 75 32.23 -6.42 12.96
N VAL A 76 31.24 -6.05 12.13
CA VAL A 76 30.05 -5.31 12.56
C VAL A 76 29.00 -6.33 13.00
N SER A 77 28.61 -6.26 14.27
CA SER A 77 27.46 -6.98 14.81
C SER A 77 26.16 -6.60 14.08
N PRO A 78 25.20 -7.52 13.84
CA PRO A 78 24.09 -7.33 12.90
C PRO A 78 23.08 -6.22 13.23
N SER A 79 23.17 -5.59 14.41
CA SER A 79 22.11 -4.74 14.95
C SER A 79 22.25 -3.24 14.68
N VAL A 80 23.26 -2.78 13.91
CA VAL A 80 23.60 -1.34 13.82
C VAL A 80 23.48 -0.74 12.39
N ALA A 81 23.15 -1.52 11.36
CA ALA A 81 23.13 -1.04 9.97
C ALA A 81 21.73 -0.80 9.35
N ALA A 82 20.70 -0.53 10.16
CA ALA A 82 19.42 -0.04 9.67
C ALA A 82 19.30 1.46 9.99
N GLU A 83 19.74 2.31 9.08
CA GLU A 83 19.22 3.68 9.04
C GLU A 83 17.68 3.59 9.00
N LYS A 84 17.00 4.21 9.97
CA LYS A 84 15.57 3.97 10.23
C LYS A 84 14.71 4.30 9.01
N VAL A 85 14.31 3.26 8.28
CA VAL A 85 13.33 3.37 7.18
C VAL A 85 12.06 4.02 7.72
N ALA A 86 11.61 5.08 7.06
CA ALA A 86 10.40 5.80 7.47
C ALA A 86 9.16 4.90 7.42
N LEU A 87 8.34 4.92 8.48
CA LEU A 87 7.13 4.10 8.59
C LEU A 87 6.09 4.39 7.50
N ASN A 88 6.03 5.64 7.02
CA ASN A 88 5.08 6.07 5.99
C ASN A 88 5.86 6.75 4.86
N ARG A 89 5.77 6.21 3.65
CA ARG A 89 6.43 6.73 2.45
C ARG A 89 5.43 6.88 1.31
N ILE A 90 5.59 7.89 0.48
CA ILE A 90 4.88 8.04 -0.80
C ILE A 90 5.93 8.20 -1.89
N LEU A 91 5.91 7.28 -2.84
CA LEU A 91 6.66 7.37 -4.09
C LEU A 91 5.82 8.19 -5.08
N PHE A 92 6.27 9.39 -5.42
CA PHE A 92 5.52 10.30 -6.28
C PHE A 92 6.32 10.72 -7.50
N GLY A 93 5.64 10.97 -8.61
CA GLY A 93 6.27 11.51 -9.80
C GLY A 93 5.44 11.27 -11.07
N PRO A 94 5.97 11.68 -12.23
CA PRO A 94 5.27 11.55 -13.49
C PRO A 94 4.94 10.08 -13.86
N PRO A 95 4.00 9.84 -14.79
CA PRO A 95 3.70 8.48 -15.23
C PRO A 95 4.90 7.84 -15.96
N GLY A 96 5.01 6.51 -15.85
CA GLY A 96 6.08 5.74 -16.51
C GLY A 96 7.47 5.85 -15.84
N THR A 97 7.58 6.34 -14.61
CA THR A 97 8.86 6.43 -13.88
C THR A 97 9.18 5.20 -13.03
N GLY A 98 8.42 4.11 -13.16
CA GLY A 98 8.68 2.85 -12.44
C GLY A 98 8.25 2.87 -10.97
N LYS A 99 7.27 3.70 -10.58
CA LYS A 99 6.78 3.77 -9.19
C LYS A 99 6.29 2.42 -8.67
N THR A 100 5.44 1.73 -9.43
CA THR A 100 4.92 0.39 -9.08
C THR A 100 6.02 -0.68 -9.04
N TYR A 101 7.07 -0.54 -9.84
CA TYR A 101 8.24 -1.42 -9.74
C TYR A 101 9.00 -1.15 -8.43
N SER A 102 9.17 0.13 -8.09
CA SER A 102 9.92 0.58 -6.92
C SER A 102 9.20 0.31 -5.59
N THR A 103 7.88 0.08 -5.58
CA THR A 103 7.15 -0.30 -4.35
C THR A 103 7.54 -1.69 -3.86
N ILE A 104 7.88 -2.62 -4.75
CA ILE A 104 8.36 -3.96 -4.39
C ILE A 104 9.69 -3.84 -3.64
N GLU A 105 10.65 -3.10 -4.20
CA GLU A 105 11.93 -2.85 -3.53
C GLU A 105 11.73 -2.14 -2.19
N ALA A 106 10.92 -1.07 -2.17
CA ALA A 106 10.64 -0.34 -0.95
C ALA A 106 9.98 -1.25 0.11
N ALA A 107 9.11 -2.18 -0.27
CA ALA A 107 8.53 -3.15 0.65
C ALA A 107 9.57 -4.14 1.17
N LEU A 108 10.46 -4.64 0.32
CA LEU A 108 11.53 -5.56 0.72
C LEU A 108 12.59 -4.91 1.60
N GLU A 109 12.89 -3.62 1.42
CA GLU A 109 13.74 -2.84 2.35
C GLU A 109 13.23 -2.91 3.80
N VAL A 110 11.91 -3.09 3.98
CA VAL A 110 11.26 -3.20 5.28
C VAL A 110 11.11 -4.66 5.71
N LEU A 111 10.64 -5.52 4.81
CA LEU A 111 10.20 -6.87 5.15
C LEU A 111 11.34 -7.88 5.20
N ASP A 112 12.35 -7.70 4.34
CA ASP A 112 13.47 -8.59 4.14
C ASP A 112 14.70 -7.86 3.54
N PRO A 113 15.33 -6.95 4.31
CA PRO A 113 16.44 -6.13 3.82
C PRO A 113 17.68 -6.95 3.47
N GLN A 114 17.88 -8.10 4.12
CA GLN A 114 19.01 -8.99 3.85
C GLN A 114 18.86 -9.64 2.48
N PHE A 115 17.68 -10.22 2.17
CA PHE A 115 17.39 -10.76 0.85
C PHE A 115 17.58 -9.70 -0.25
N LEU A 116 17.06 -8.49 -0.06
CA LEU A 116 17.21 -7.43 -1.06
C LEU A 116 18.68 -7.04 -1.29
N ALA A 117 19.48 -6.96 -0.22
CA ALA A 117 20.91 -6.66 -0.33
C ALA A 117 21.68 -7.77 -1.07
N GLU A 118 21.37 -9.04 -0.79
CA GLU A 118 21.95 -10.20 -1.48
C GLU A 118 21.63 -10.19 -2.98
N GLN A 119 20.36 -9.94 -3.35
CA GLN A 119 19.95 -9.88 -4.76
C GLN A 119 20.64 -8.72 -5.51
N ARG A 120 20.82 -7.56 -4.87
CA ARG A 120 21.55 -6.43 -5.45
C ARG A 120 23.04 -6.75 -5.64
N LEU A 121 23.66 -7.52 -4.73
CA LEU A 121 25.08 -7.87 -4.82
C LEU A 121 25.37 -8.88 -5.94
N ASN A 122 24.46 -9.85 -6.14
CA ASN A 122 24.65 -10.95 -7.07
C ASN A 122 24.54 -10.56 -8.55
N SER A 123 24.21 -9.30 -8.85
CA SER A 123 24.13 -8.73 -10.21
C SER A 123 23.37 -9.60 -11.26
N PRO A 124 22.19 -10.18 -10.95
CA PRO A 124 21.36 -10.80 -11.98
C PRO A 124 20.95 -9.77 -13.04
N ALA A 125 20.61 -10.22 -14.25
CA ALA A 125 19.99 -9.34 -15.25
C ALA A 125 18.70 -8.71 -14.68
N ASP A 126 18.36 -7.48 -15.09
CA ASP A 126 17.22 -6.71 -14.53
C ASP A 126 15.91 -7.53 -14.45
N ASP A 127 15.63 -8.36 -15.45
CA ASP A 127 14.42 -9.20 -15.50
C ASP A 127 14.44 -10.34 -14.47
N GLU A 128 15.60 -10.97 -14.27
CA GLU A 128 15.78 -12.03 -13.27
C GLU A 128 15.71 -11.45 -11.86
N LEU A 129 16.29 -10.27 -11.65
CA LEU A 129 16.18 -9.52 -10.40
C LEU A 129 14.70 -9.32 -10.06
N HIS A 130 13.94 -8.69 -10.96
CA HIS A 130 12.54 -8.37 -10.70
C HIS A 130 11.70 -9.63 -10.41
N HIS A 131 11.92 -10.71 -11.15
CA HIS A 131 11.22 -11.97 -10.93
C HIS A 131 11.48 -12.51 -9.52
N SER A 132 12.74 -12.53 -9.08
CA SER A 132 13.10 -12.98 -7.73
C SER A 132 12.47 -12.14 -6.62
N LEU A 133 12.46 -10.81 -6.78
CA LEU A 133 11.84 -9.89 -5.82
C LEU A 133 10.33 -10.11 -5.75
N LYS A 134 9.68 -10.31 -6.90
CA LYS A 134 8.24 -10.59 -6.96
C LYS A 134 7.87 -11.92 -6.29
N THR A 135 8.64 -12.99 -6.55
CA THR A 135 8.44 -14.27 -5.88
C THR A 135 8.52 -14.14 -4.36
N ARG A 136 9.48 -13.35 -3.86
CA ARG A 136 9.60 -13.11 -2.42
C ARG A 136 8.43 -12.31 -1.85
N ILE A 137 7.91 -11.33 -2.59
CA ILE A 137 6.69 -10.60 -2.20
C ILE A 137 5.47 -11.53 -2.15
N ASP A 138 5.31 -12.44 -3.11
CA ASP A 138 4.18 -13.39 -3.14
C ASP A 138 4.24 -14.39 -1.96
N GLU A 139 5.43 -14.74 -1.49
CA GLU A 139 5.62 -15.49 -0.23
C GLU A 139 5.16 -14.67 0.98
N LEU A 140 5.63 -13.43 1.09
CA LEU A 140 5.29 -12.54 2.20
C LEU A 140 3.79 -12.19 2.23
N ASP A 141 3.12 -12.11 1.07
CA ASP A 141 1.67 -11.89 1.01
C ASP A 141 0.91 -13.11 1.54
N ARG A 142 1.33 -14.33 1.17
CA ARG A 142 0.79 -15.58 1.73
C ARG A 142 1.00 -15.69 3.24
N GLU A 143 2.14 -15.22 3.75
CA GLU A 143 2.41 -15.09 5.19
C GLU A 143 1.58 -14.00 5.87
N GLY A 144 0.93 -13.12 5.09
CA GLY A 144 0.15 -12.00 5.59
C GLY A 144 0.96 -10.79 6.02
N ARG A 145 2.24 -10.73 5.64
CA ARG A 145 3.15 -9.64 5.99
C ARG A 145 3.08 -8.44 5.05
N ILE A 146 2.46 -8.58 3.89
CA ILE A 146 2.20 -7.48 2.96
C ILE A 146 0.77 -7.53 2.45
N ARG A 147 0.20 -6.37 2.10
CA ARG A 147 -1.04 -6.25 1.34
C ARG A 147 -0.92 -5.15 0.31
N PHE A 148 -1.57 -5.36 -0.83
CA PHE A 148 -1.67 -4.36 -1.89
C PHE A 148 -3.12 -3.90 -2.04
N VAL A 149 -3.32 -2.59 -2.09
CA VAL A 149 -4.62 -1.97 -2.39
C VAL A 149 -4.42 -0.82 -3.35
N THR A 150 -5.43 -0.54 -4.17
CA THR A 150 -5.46 0.61 -5.07
C THR A 150 -6.60 1.52 -4.66
N PHE A 151 -6.32 2.80 -4.43
CA PHE A 151 -7.37 3.76 -4.12
C PHE A 151 -8.08 4.21 -5.40
N HIS A 152 -9.40 4.36 -5.29
CA HIS A 152 -10.26 4.89 -6.34
C HIS A 152 -11.37 5.72 -5.70
N GLN A 153 -12.12 6.47 -6.50
CA GLN A 153 -13.12 7.43 -6.01
C GLN A 153 -14.22 6.80 -5.12
N SER A 154 -14.53 5.52 -5.34
CA SER A 154 -15.49 4.75 -4.56
C SER A 154 -14.88 4.00 -3.38
N PHE A 155 -13.56 4.00 -3.23
CA PHE A 155 -12.88 3.33 -2.11
C PHE A 155 -13.17 4.10 -0.82
N SER A 156 -13.59 3.38 0.22
CA SER A 156 -14.25 3.98 1.37
C SER A 156 -13.60 3.60 2.71
N TYR A 157 -14.07 4.23 3.79
CA TYR A 157 -13.66 3.87 5.14
C TYR A 157 -14.03 2.40 5.45
N GLU A 158 -15.17 1.96 4.95
CA GLU A 158 -15.74 0.63 5.15
C GLU A 158 -14.88 -0.48 4.54
N ASP A 159 -14.13 -0.18 3.48
CA ASP A 159 -13.21 -1.11 2.83
C ASP A 159 -11.83 -1.09 3.50
N PHE A 160 -11.44 0.06 4.07
CA PHE A 160 -10.12 0.28 4.63
C PHE A 160 -10.02 -0.11 6.11
N VAL A 161 -10.97 0.32 6.94
CA VAL A 161 -10.93 0.22 8.40
C VAL A 161 -11.92 -0.80 8.94
N GLU A 162 -13.23 -0.53 8.83
CA GLU A 162 -14.30 -1.47 9.16
C GLU A 162 -15.64 -0.97 8.62
N GLY A 163 -16.53 -1.89 8.25
CA GLY A 163 -17.84 -1.57 7.71
C GLY A 163 -18.86 -2.69 7.91
N LEU A 164 -20.14 -2.34 7.79
CA LEU A 164 -21.23 -3.30 7.86
C LEU A 164 -21.34 -4.07 6.55
N ARG A 165 -21.35 -5.41 6.60
CA ARG A 165 -21.58 -6.28 5.44
C ARG A 165 -22.88 -7.05 5.64
N ALA A 166 -23.69 -7.15 4.60
CA ALA A 166 -24.92 -7.93 4.66
C ALA A 166 -24.59 -9.42 4.47
N VAL A 167 -24.97 -10.25 5.44
CA VAL A 167 -24.81 -11.70 5.40
C VAL A 167 -26.17 -12.35 5.64
N SER A 168 -26.54 -13.31 4.78
CA SER A 168 -27.75 -14.10 4.99
C SER A 168 -27.45 -15.25 5.94
N ASN A 169 -28.19 -15.36 7.04
CA ASN A 169 -28.11 -16.53 7.91
C ASN A 169 -28.89 -17.72 7.33
N ASP A 170 -28.72 -18.91 7.90
CA ASP A 170 -29.35 -20.17 7.45
C ASP A 170 -30.89 -20.12 7.42
N ASN A 171 -31.50 -19.16 8.11
CA ASN A 171 -32.95 -18.94 8.14
C ASN A 171 -33.43 -17.93 7.08
N GLY A 172 -32.54 -17.43 6.22
CA GLY A 172 -32.83 -16.43 5.19
C GLY A 172 -33.01 -15.00 5.73
N GLN A 173 -32.64 -14.73 6.99
CA GLN A 173 -32.64 -13.37 7.54
C GLN A 173 -31.30 -12.69 7.25
N ILE A 174 -31.36 -11.41 6.90
CA ILE A 174 -30.17 -10.58 6.64
C ILE A 174 -29.64 -10.02 7.95
N GLU A 175 -28.39 -10.34 8.26
CA GLU A 175 -27.62 -9.76 9.36
C GLU A 175 -26.58 -8.77 8.81
N TYR A 176 -26.17 -7.81 9.63
CA TYR A 176 -25.18 -6.79 9.26
C TYR A 176 -23.98 -6.85 10.23
N PRO A 177 -23.13 -7.89 10.19
CA PRO A 177 -21.90 -7.91 10.97
C PRO A 177 -20.96 -6.76 10.57
N VAL A 178 -20.23 -6.24 11.55
CA VAL A 178 -19.11 -5.33 11.32
C VAL A 178 -17.91 -6.17 10.91
N GLU A 179 -17.42 -5.97 9.69
CA GLU A 179 -16.22 -6.63 9.18
C GLU A 179 -15.02 -5.67 9.15
N PRO A 180 -13.83 -6.15 9.55
CA PRO A 180 -12.62 -5.35 9.48
C PRO A 180 -12.18 -5.15 8.03
N GLY A 181 -11.81 -3.93 7.66
CA GLY A 181 -11.20 -3.57 6.39
C GLY A 181 -9.72 -3.97 6.30
N VAL A 182 -9.11 -3.71 5.14
CA VAL A 182 -7.74 -4.17 4.82
C VAL A 182 -6.67 -3.65 5.80
N PHE A 183 -6.72 -2.38 6.19
CA PHE A 183 -5.74 -1.77 7.08
C PHE A 183 -5.88 -2.27 8.52
N LYS A 184 -7.13 -2.39 8.99
CA LYS A 184 -7.42 -2.97 10.31
C LYS A 184 -6.94 -4.42 10.40
N ARG A 185 -7.24 -5.25 9.39
CA ARG A 185 -6.76 -6.64 9.34
C ARG A 185 -5.23 -6.73 9.38
N LEU A 186 -4.53 -5.89 8.61
CA LEU A 186 -3.07 -5.85 8.64
C LEU A 186 -2.53 -5.42 10.01
N CYS A 187 -3.16 -4.44 10.66
CA CYS A 187 -2.78 -4.02 12.02
C CYS A 187 -2.99 -5.15 13.05
N ASP A 188 -4.11 -5.86 12.95
CA ASP A 188 -4.43 -7.00 13.82
C ASP A 188 -3.40 -8.13 13.61
N GLN A 189 -2.98 -8.39 12.36
CA GLN A 189 -1.91 -9.35 12.01
C GLN A 189 -0.53 -8.89 12.52
N ALA A 190 -0.22 -7.61 12.39
CA ALA A 190 1.03 -7.02 12.85
C ALA A 190 1.21 -7.13 14.38
N ARG A 191 0.13 -7.24 15.14
CA ARG A 191 0.17 -7.43 16.61
C ARG A 191 0.52 -8.86 17.02
N THR A 192 0.11 -9.85 16.22
CA THR A 192 0.16 -11.27 16.56
C THR A 192 1.29 -12.05 15.87
N SER A 193 1.92 -11.46 14.87
CA SER A 193 2.89 -12.10 13.96
C SER A 193 4.24 -12.49 14.58
N SER A 194 4.52 -12.12 15.84
CA SER A 194 5.60 -12.74 16.61
C SER A 194 5.19 -14.07 17.23
N ALA A 195 3.90 -14.31 17.50
CA ALA A 195 3.42 -15.56 18.09
C ALA A 195 3.16 -16.60 16.99
N ASN A 196 4.16 -17.42 16.66
CA ASN A 196 4.02 -18.56 15.76
C ASN A 196 3.25 -19.70 16.45
N ALA A 197 1.96 -19.46 16.73
CA ALA A 197 1.10 -20.34 17.52
C ALA A 197 0.38 -21.40 16.67
N GLY A 198 0.67 -21.47 15.36
CA GLY A 198 0.00 -22.35 14.39
C GLY A 198 -1.36 -21.85 13.90
N THR A 199 -1.72 -20.59 14.20
CA THR A 199 -2.98 -19.98 13.75
C THR A 199 -2.96 -19.67 12.25
N SER A 200 -4.14 -19.67 11.62
CA SER A 200 -4.30 -19.12 10.26
C SER A 200 -4.09 -17.59 10.26
N SER A 201 -4.05 -16.96 9.08
CA SER A 201 -3.81 -15.51 8.95
C SER A 201 -4.95 -14.64 9.52
N ASN A 202 -6.16 -15.19 9.63
CA ASN A 202 -7.31 -14.55 10.29
C ASN A 202 -8.19 -15.64 10.92
N PRO A 203 -7.79 -16.19 12.07
CA PRO A 203 -8.45 -17.36 12.64
C PRO A 203 -9.82 -16.99 13.21
N ARG A 204 -10.83 -17.83 12.95
CA ARG A 204 -12.08 -17.71 13.69
C ARG A 204 -11.87 -18.20 15.11
N ILE A 205 -12.48 -17.49 16.06
CA ILE A 205 -12.47 -17.89 17.46
C ILE A 205 -13.76 -18.64 17.75
N TRP A 206 -13.63 -19.82 18.33
CA TRP A 206 -14.76 -20.67 18.70
C TRP A 206 -14.78 -20.86 20.20
N LYS A 207 -15.93 -20.60 20.81
CA LYS A 207 -16.17 -21.07 22.17
C LYS A 207 -16.36 -22.59 22.10
N ILE A 208 -15.77 -23.32 23.04
CA ILE A 208 -16.08 -24.73 23.27
C ILE A 208 -16.30 -25.04 24.76
N SER A 209 -17.24 -25.94 25.06
CA SER A 209 -17.34 -26.61 26.35
C SER A 209 -16.95 -28.07 26.19
N ILE A 210 -15.90 -28.47 26.91
CA ILE A 210 -15.55 -29.88 27.13
C ILE A 210 -16.07 -30.19 28.55
N ASN A 211 -16.67 -31.37 28.74
CA ASN A 211 -17.49 -31.70 29.92
C ASN A 211 -16.88 -31.27 31.26
N GLY A 212 -17.74 -30.85 32.20
CA GLY A 212 -17.43 -30.66 33.61
C GLY A 212 -17.00 -29.24 34.02
N SER A 213 -17.23 -28.95 35.30
CA SER A 213 -16.56 -27.84 36.00
C SER A 213 -15.05 -28.11 36.07
N TRP A 214 -14.28 -27.14 36.55
CA TRP A 214 -12.83 -27.25 36.79
C TRP A 214 -12.39 -28.64 37.29
N GLY A 215 -11.44 -29.29 36.60
CA GLY A 215 -10.84 -30.56 37.01
C GLY A 215 -11.56 -31.85 36.58
N SER A 216 -12.42 -31.81 35.55
CA SER A 216 -13.03 -33.04 35.03
C SER A 216 -12.00 -33.97 34.36
N PRO A 217 -12.11 -35.30 34.54
CA PRO A 217 -11.20 -36.26 33.91
C PRO A 217 -11.17 -36.15 32.38
N GLU A 218 -12.32 -35.82 31.76
CA GLU A 218 -12.45 -35.65 30.31
C GLU A 218 -11.70 -34.42 29.80
N LEU A 219 -11.80 -33.29 30.51
CA LEU A 219 -11.07 -32.07 30.15
C LEU A 219 -9.58 -32.29 30.29
N SER A 220 -9.12 -32.86 31.41
CA SER A 220 -7.70 -33.19 31.62
C SER A 220 -7.18 -34.10 30.50
N TYR A 221 -7.94 -35.14 30.14
CA TYR A 221 -7.59 -36.02 29.03
C TYR A 221 -7.43 -35.25 27.71
N CYS A 222 -8.42 -34.42 27.36
CA CYS A 222 -8.41 -33.63 26.13
C CYS A 222 -7.22 -32.66 26.07
N LEU A 223 -6.94 -31.96 27.19
CA LEU A 223 -5.81 -31.06 27.29
C LEU A 223 -4.49 -31.81 27.12
N GLU A 224 -4.28 -32.93 27.82
CA GLU A 224 -3.05 -33.72 27.77
C GLU A 224 -2.78 -34.36 26.40
N HIS A 225 -3.82 -34.84 25.73
CA HIS A 225 -3.70 -35.55 24.45
C HIS A 225 -3.75 -34.63 23.22
N GLY A 226 -3.89 -33.31 23.43
CA GLY A 226 -3.95 -32.35 22.33
C GLY A 226 -5.23 -32.50 21.50
N GLU A 227 -6.36 -32.62 22.18
CA GLU A 227 -7.66 -32.85 21.55
C GLU A 227 -8.72 -31.91 22.12
N ALA A 228 -9.73 -31.61 21.32
CA ALA A 228 -11.02 -31.13 21.79
C ALA A 228 -12.08 -32.15 21.38
N ARG A 229 -12.95 -32.52 22.33
CA ARG A 229 -13.97 -33.54 22.10
C ARG A 229 -15.36 -33.07 22.50
N ILE A 230 -16.37 -33.46 21.71
CA ILE A 230 -17.78 -33.26 22.03
C ILE A 230 -18.57 -34.58 21.91
N GLY A 231 -19.77 -34.59 22.50
CA GLY A 231 -20.60 -35.78 22.69
C GLY A 231 -21.43 -36.19 21.46
N TRP A 232 -22.66 -36.65 21.70
CA TRP A 232 -23.58 -37.18 20.68
C TRP A 232 -23.10 -38.49 20.05
N VAL A 233 -22.86 -39.51 20.87
CA VAL A 233 -22.43 -40.85 20.41
C VAL A 233 -23.34 -41.42 19.32
N GLY A 234 -24.65 -41.29 19.49
CA GLY A 234 -25.61 -41.79 18.51
C GLY A 234 -25.55 -41.09 17.15
N ALA A 235 -24.94 -39.90 17.05
CA ALA A 235 -24.88 -39.16 15.79
C ALA A 235 -23.99 -39.85 14.76
N GLY A 236 -23.02 -40.66 15.20
CA GLY A 236 -22.05 -41.30 14.33
C GLY A 236 -21.05 -40.31 13.74
N ASP A 237 -20.40 -40.71 12.65
CA ASP A 237 -19.47 -39.88 11.89
C ASP A 237 -20.22 -38.82 11.09
N LEU A 238 -19.94 -37.54 11.38
CA LEU A 238 -20.61 -36.39 10.77
C LEU A 238 -20.14 -36.09 9.34
N LYS A 239 -19.10 -36.78 8.86
CA LYS A 239 -18.63 -36.78 7.47
C LYS A 239 -19.14 -37.99 6.67
N ALA A 240 -19.89 -38.92 7.26
CA ALA A 240 -20.48 -40.04 6.54
C ALA A 240 -21.53 -39.57 5.52
N GLU A 241 -21.74 -40.37 4.46
CA GLU A 241 -22.70 -40.06 3.39
C GLU A 241 -24.16 -40.00 3.87
N ASN A 242 -24.50 -40.80 4.88
CA ASN A 242 -25.86 -40.90 5.41
C ASN A 242 -25.89 -40.54 6.90
N ASN A 243 -26.90 -39.75 7.29
CA ASN A 243 -27.16 -39.45 8.70
C ASN A 243 -27.67 -40.70 9.44
N THR A 244 -27.41 -40.74 10.75
CA THR A 244 -27.98 -41.76 11.63
C THR A 244 -29.42 -41.40 12.02
N PRO A 245 -30.28 -42.39 12.33
CA PRO A 245 -31.62 -42.12 12.84
C PRO A 245 -31.64 -41.25 14.10
N TYR A 246 -30.60 -41.37 14.94
CA TYR A 246 -30.43 -40.52 16.10
C TYR A 246 -30.14 -39.07 15.70
N TYR A 247 -29.26 -38.83 14.72
CA TYR A 247 -28.96 -37.49 14.23
C TYR A 247 -30.22 -36.79 13.70
N ASP A 248 -31.06 -37.51 12.95
CA ASP A 248 -32.27 -36.94 12.36
C ASP A 248 -33.28 -36.46 13.41
N GLN A 249 -33.31 -37.10 14.58
CA GLN A 249 -34.16 -36.73 15.72
C GLN A 249 -33.62 -35.55 16.54
N LEU A 250 -32.37 -35.12 16.31
CA LEU A 250 -31.78 -34.01 17.05
C LEU A 250 -32.45 -32.67 16.74
N SER A 251 -32.51 -31.81 17.77
CA SER A 251 -32.95 -30.43 17.61
C SER A 251 -32.05 -29.66 16.64
N SER A 252 -32.59 -28.63 15.98
CA SER A 252 -31.82 -27.77 15.08
C SER A 252 -30.60 -27.15 15.75
N GLN A 253 -30.68 -26.83 17.05
CA GLN A 253 -29.54 -26.31 17.82
C GLN A 253 -28.42 -27.34 18.00
N SER A 254 -28.77 -28.61 18.23
CA SER A 254 -27.80 -29.70 18.37
C SER A 254 -27.15 -30.02 17.02
N LYS A 255 -27.95 -30.08 15.95
CA LYS A 255 -27.45 -30.23 14.57
C LYS A 255 -26.51 -29.10 14.18
N GLY A 256 -26.87 -27.84 14.48
CA GLY A 256 -26.01 -26.69 14.24
C GLY A 256 -24.70 -26.74 15.02
N THR A 257 -24.70 -27.24 16.26
CA THR A 257 -23.47 -27.44 17.05
C THR A 257 -22.55 -28.49 16.42
N LEU A 258 -23.11 -29.62 15.99
CA LEU A 258 -22.37 -30.69 15.32
C LEU A 258 -21.83 -30.23 13.96
N SER A 259 -22.61 -29.46 13.20
CA SER A 259 -22.18 -28.83 11.95
C SER A 259 -21.00 -27.89 12.18
N SER A 260 -21.13 -26.95 13.12
CA SER A 260 -20.03 -26.02 13.43
C SER A 260 -18.76 -26.77 13.79
N PHE A 261 -18.84 -27.79 14.66
CA PHE A 261 -17.68 -28.54 15.10
C PHE A 261 -17.01 -29.38 14.00
N ALA A 262 -17.79 -30.05 13.15
CA ALA A 262 -17.25 -31.02 12.20
C ALA A 262 -17.02 -30.47 10.78
N LYS A 263 -17.70 -29.38 10.41
CA LYS A 263 -17.73 -28.85 9.04
C LYS A 263 -17.24 -27.40 8.92
N GLU A 264 -17.43 -26.57 9.94
CA GLU A 264 -17.09 -25.13 9.87
C GLU A 264 -15.74 -24.80 10.50
N ILE A 265 -15.37 -25.45 11.60
CA ILE A 265 -14.04 -25.27 12.23
C ILE A 265 -12.95 -25.79 11.30
N GLN A 266 -11.94 -24.97 11.03
CA GLN A 266 -10.82 -25.31 10.15
C GLN A 266 -9.47 -25.35 10.88
N PRO A 267 -8.47 -26.07 10.35
CA PRO A 267 -7.10 -25.96 10.83
C PRO A 267 -6.63 -24.50 10.85
N GLY A 268 -6.01 -24.09 11.96
CA GLY A 268 -5.60 -22.72 12.23
C GLY A 268 -6.62 -21.87 12.98
N ASP A 269 -7.87 -22.32 13.17
CA ASP A 269 -8.84 -21.64 14.04
C ASP A 269 -8.48 -21.77 15.52
N VAL A 270 -8.96 -20.83 16.33
CA VAL A 270 -8.70 -20.77 17.78
C VAL A 270 -9.89 -21.30 18.56
N LEU A 271 -9.64 -22.19 19.50
CA LEU A 271 -10.63 -22.66 20.48
C LEU A 271 -10.42 -21.98 21.82
N VAL A 272 -11.50 -21.41 22.36
CA VAL A 272 -11.61 -20.90 23.73
C VAL A 272 -12.44 -21.91 24.52
N CYS A 273 -11.76 -22.76 25.28
CA CYS A 273 -12.41 -23.68 26.20
C CYS A 273 -12.80 -22.92 27.48
N ILE A 274 -13.99 -23.20 28.00
CA ILE A 274 -14.56 -22.46 29.15
C ILE A 274 -14.70 -23.35 30.39
N HIS A 275 -14.58 -22.75 31.57
CA HIS A 275 -14.93 -23.38 32.84
C HIS A 275 -16.36 -23.05 33.28
N SER A 276 -16.81 -21.84 32.98
CA SER A 276 -18.12 -21.34 33.36
C SER A 276 -18.66 -20.41 32.29
N ALA A 277 -19.88 -19.89 32.48
CA ALA A 277 -20.42 -18.86 31.61
C ALA A 277 -19.54 -17.59 31.56
N GLU A 278 -18.60 -17.41 32.49
CA GLU A 278 -17.71 -16.25 32.52
C GLU A 278 -16.25 -16.60 32.24
N LEU A 279 -15.77 -17.73 32.75
CA LEU A 279 -14.34 -18.01 32.85
C LEU A 279 -13.83 -18.84 31.68
N ILE A 280 -12.74 -18.35 31.08
CA ILE A 280 -11.91 -19.06 30.10
C ILE A 280 -11.00 -20.02 30.86
N SER A 281 -10.92 -21.26 30.38
CA SER A 281 -10.11 -22.37 30.91
C SER A 281 -8.81 -22.57 30.16
N ALA A 282 -8.91 -22.64 28.85
CA ALA A 282 -7.79 -22.99 27.98
C ALA A 282 -8.00 -22.35 26.62
N VAL A 283 -6.89 -22.05 25.96
CA VAL A 283 -6.88 -21.51 24.61
C VAL A 283 -5.97 -22.39 23.77
N GLY A 284 -6.48 -22.86 22.64
CA GLY A 284 -5.75 -23.76 21.74
C GLY A 284 -6.02 -23.47 20.29
N VAL A 285 -5.19 -24.02 19.41
CA VAL A 285 -5.31 -23.87 17.96
C VAL A 285 -5.59 -25.21 17.33
N VAL A 286 -6.56 -25.28 16.44
CA VAL A 286 -6.92 -26.51 15.72
C VAL A 286 -5.81 -26.84 14.74
N THR A 287 -5.26 -28.06 14.80
CA THR A 287 -4.08 -28.45 14.01
C THR A 287 -4.40 -29.36 12.83
N GLY A 288 -5.66 -29.76 12.66
CA GLY A 288 -6.06 -30.73 11.66
C GLY A 288 -7.56 -30.87 11.57
N GLU A 289 -8.01 -31.69 10.64
CA GLU A 289 -9.44 -31.86 10.38
C GLU A 289 -10.16 -32.67 11.46
N TYR A 290 -11.48 -32.47 11.52
CA TYR A 290 -12.40 -33.31 12.29
C TYR A 290 -12.25 -34.79 11.93
N ARG A 291 -12.31 -35.64 12.97
CA ARG A 291 -12.44 -37.09 12.86
C ARG A 291 -13.47 -37.64 13.86
N TYR A 292 -14.11 -38.73 13.47
CA TYR A 292 -14.94 -39.54 14.36
C TYR A 292 -14.13 -40.71 14.93
N GLU A 293 -14.22 -40.96 16.24
CA GLU A 293 -13.61 -42.10 16.89
C GLU A 293 -14.66 -43.11 17.34
N ALA A 294 -14.73 -44.25 16.66
CA ALA A 294 -15.74 -45.28 16.92
C ALA A 294 -15.59 -45.96 18.29
N ASN A 295 -14.37 -46.03 18.83
CA ASN A 295 -14.08 -46.66 20.11
C ASN A 295 -13.21 -45.73 20.99
N PRO A 296 -13.78 -44.63 21.52
CA PRO A 296 -13.01 -43.71 22.34
C PRO A 296 -12.52 -44.37 23.64
N PRO A 297 -11.38 -43.93 24.19
CA PRO A 297 -10.91 -44.37 25.49
C PRO A 297 -11.97 -44.23 26.59
N SER A 298 -11.94 -45.12 27.58
CA SER A 298 -12.98 -45.20 28.62
C SER A 298 -13.28 -43.87 29.32
N ILE A 299 -12.27 -43.02 29.50
CA ILE A 299 -12.40 -41.70 30.12
C ILE A 299 -13.22 -40.72 29.26
N VAL A 300 -13.17 -40.82 27.93
CA VAL A 300 -13.88 -39.94 26.99
C VAL A 300 -14.88 -40.73 26.13
N ARG A 301 -15.39 -41.86 26.64
CA ARG A 301 -16.26 -42.80 25.91
C ARG A 301 -17.50 -42.13 25.32
N GLU A 302 -18.04 -41.12 26.01
CA GLU A 302 -19.23 -40.40 25.59
C GLU A 302 -18.93 -39.26 24.58
N TYR A 303 -17.66 -39.04 24.22
CA TYR A 303 -17.19 -37.92 23.40
C TYR A 303 -16.40 -38.39 22.15
N PRO A 304 -17.07 -38.98 21.15
CA PRO A 304 -16.42 -39.57 19.99
C PRO A 304 -16.11 -38.57 18.87
N GLN A 305 -16.58 -37.33 18.99
CA GLN A 305 -16.36 -36.28 17.99
C GLN A 305 -15.07 -35.54 18.33
N VAL A 306 -14.04 -35.60 17.47
CA VAL A 306 -12.69 -35.16 17.84
C VAL A 306 -12.14 -34.12 16.87
N LEU A 307 -11.55 -33.05 17.44
CA LEU A 307 -10.64 -32.14 16.75
C LEU A 307 -9.24 -32.24 17.36
N PRO A 308 -8.18 -32.36 16.55
CA PRO A 308 -6.81 -32.24 17.03
C PRO A 308 -6.49 -30.75 17.34
N VAL A 309 -5.91 -30.50 18.51
CA VAL A 309 -5.69 -29.15 19.05
C VAL A 309 -4.32 -29.04 19.70
N ASN A 310 -3.57 -28.01 19.32
CA ASN A 310 -2.41 -27.57 20.08
C ASN A 310 -2.86 -26.55 21.14
N TRP A 311 -3.03 -27.01 22.38
CA TRP A 311 -3.35 -26.13 23.51
C TRP A 311 -2.16 -25.22 23.81
N LEU A 312 -2.37 -23.90 23.74
CA LEU A 312 -1.36 -22.87 23.96
C LEU A 312 -1.32 -22.42 25.42
N TYR A 313 -2.50 -22.30 26.03
CA TYR A 313 -2.70 -21.89 27.42
C TYR A 313 -3.64 -22.89 28.10
N ARG A 314 -3.38 -23.20 29.36
CA ARG A 314 -4.18 -24.07 30.23
C ARG A 314 -4.31 -23.44 31.61
N ASP A 315 -5.25 -23.97 32.38
CA ASP A 315 -5.48 -23.61 33.78
C ASP A 315 -5.70 -22.09 33.97
N LEU A 316 -6.40 -21.48 33.01
CA LEU A 316 -6.77 -20.09 33.06
C LEU A 316 -7.97 -19.89 34.00
N GLU A 317 -7.96 -18.76 34.71
CA GLU A 317 -9.10 -18.24 35.47
C GLU A 317 -9.42 -16.81 35.00
N LEU A 318 -9.51 -16.64 33.68
CA LEU A 318 -9.71 -15.32 33.08
C LEU A 318 -11.18 -15.08 32.77
N SER A 319 -11.73 -13.98 33.30
CA SER A 319 -13.06 -13.51 32.92
C SER A 319 -13.07 -13.09 31.46
N VAL A 320 -14.09 -13.53 30.71
CA VAL A 320 -14.28 -13.13 29.30
C VAL A 320 -14.92 -11.74 29.17
N LEU A 321 -15.54 -11.20 30.23
CA LEU A 321 -16.33 -9.96 30.17
C LEU A 321 -15.56 -8.80 29.53
N PRO A 322 -14.28 -8.52 29.90
CA PRO A 322 -13.55 -7.37 29.37
C PRO A 322 -13.32 -7.40 27.86
N ILE A 323 -13.30 -8.59 27.25
CA ILE A 323 -13.06 -8.77 25.81
C ILE A 323 -14.31 -9.16 25.05
N ASN A 324 -15.35 -9.63 25.73
CA ASN A 324 -16.60 -10.11 25.12
C ASN A 324 -17.74 -9.09 25.21
N GLY A 325 -17.41 -7.81 25.40
CA GLY A 325 -18.37 -6.71 25.50
C GLY A 325 -19.32 -6.87 26.68
N ASP A 326 -18.78 -7.24 27.84
CA ASP A 326 -19.50 -7.48 29.10
C ASP A 326 -20.62 -8.53 29.01
N LYS A 327 -20.49 -9.48 28.07
CA LYS A 327 -21.42 -10.61 27.93
C LYS A 327 -20.81 -11.92 28.37
N LEU A 328 -21.62 -12.69 29.10
CA LEU A 328 -21.33 -14.08 29.43
C LEU A 328 -21.46 -14.99 28.20
N PHE A 329 -20.75 -16.12 28.23
CA PHE A 329 -20.93 -17.21 27.28
C PHE A 329 -22.33 -17.83 27.41
N THR A 330 -22.86 -18.30 26.30
CA THR A 330 -24.12 -19.05 26.27
C THR A 330 -23.89 -20.52 26.60
N ARG A 331 -24.96 -21.24 26.92
CA ARG A 331 -24.92 -22.68 27.23
C ARG A 331 -24.64 -23.57 26.00
N LYS A 332 -24.65 -23.04 24.77
CA LYS A 332 -24.39 -23.82 23.56
C LYS A 332 -22.96 -24.36 23.60
N THR A 333 -22.75 -25.65 23.29
CA THR A 333 -21.44 -26.31 23.42
C THR A 333 -20.37 -25.62 22.60
N VAL A 334 -20.65 -25.41 21.30
CA VAL A 334 -19.73 -24.85 20.30
C VAL A 334 -20.43 -23.76 19.50
N TYR A 335 -19.81 -22.59 19.38
CA TYR A 335 -20.28 -21.50 18.51
C TYR A 335 -19.17 -20.45 18.29
N PRO A 336 -19.24 -19.67 17.20
CA PRO A 336 -18.22 -18.65 16.92
C PRO A 336 -18.34 -17.47 17.89
N LEU A 337 -17.20 -16.88 18.24
CA LEU A 337 -17.08 -15.67 19.06
C LEU A 337 -16.65 -14.51 18.16
N ASP A 338 -17.63 -13.71 17.73
CA ASP A 338 -17.38 -12.60 16.79
C ASP A 338 -17.08 -11.27 17.51
N ARG A 339 -17.14 -11.27 18.85
CA ARG A 339 -16.98 -10.05 19.66
C ARG A 339 -15.53 -9.65 19.88
N PHE A 340 -14.55 -10.49 19.56
CA PHE A 340 -13.13 -10.20 19.64
C PHE A 340 -12.35 -11.10 18.68
N ASN A 341 -11.15 -10.69 18.29
CA ASN A 341 -10.29 -11.47 17.39
C ASN A 341 -9.07 -12.04 18.15
N TRP A 342 -8.19 -12.76 17.43
CA TRP A 342 -7.01 -13.38 18.04
C TRP A 342 -6.04 -12.38 18.64
N SER A 343 -5.88 -11.20 18.03
CA SER A 343 -5.06 -10.12 18.57
C SER A 343 -5.62 -9.58 19.89
N ASP A 344 -6.92 -9.36 19.97
CA ASP A 344 -7.61 -8.92 21.19
C ASP A 344 -7.39 -9.94 22.31
N LEU A 345 -7.59 -11.24 22.01
CA LEU A 345 -7.42 -12.33 22.97
C LEU A 345 -5.97 -12.47 23.43
N LEU A 346 -5.00 -12.44 22.51
CA LEU A 346 -3.58 -12.56 22.83
C LEU A 346 -3.09 -11.36 23.65
N GLY A 347 -3.50 -10.14 23.28
CA GLY A 347 -3.22 -8.94 24.05
C GLY A 347 -3.81 -8.98 25.46
N TYR A 348 -5.00 -9.57 25.62
CA TYR A 348 -5.62 -9.78 26.93
C TYR A 348 -4.89 -10.84 27.76
N LEU A 349 -4.51 -11.96 27.15
CA LEU A 349 -3.70 -13.00 27.79
C LEU A 349 -2.35 -12.44 28.27
N HIS A 350 -1.67 -11.62 27.46
CA HIS A 350 -0.40 -11.00 27.83
C HIS A 350 -0.50 -9.95 28.95
N LYS A 351 -1.63 -9.24 29.05
CA LYS A 351 -1.90 -8.30 30.14
C LYS A 351 -2.25 -9.00 31.45
N SER A 352 -2.56 -10.29 31.39
CA SER A 352 -2.81 -11.13 32.55
C SER A 352 -1.56 -11.89 32.98
N ASP A 353 -1.61 -12.55 34.15
CA ASP A 353 -0.52 -13.42 34.62
C ASP A 353 -0.45 -14.78 33.88
N ALA A 354 -1.24 -14.97 32.81
CA ALA A 354 -1.28 -16.20 32.04
C ALA A 354 0.04 -16.46 31.29
N LYS A 355 0.57 -17.68 31.43
CA LYS A 355 1.78 -18.11 30.73
C LYS A 355 1.46 -19.23 29.74
N PRO A 356 2.04 -19.20 28.54
CA PRO A 356 1.84 -20.28 27.58
C PRO A 356 2.58 -21.54 28.01
N ILE A 357 2.05 -22.71 27.63
CA ILE A 357 2.58 -24.03 28.01
C ILE A 357 3.98 -24.27 27.44
N LYS A 358 4.16 -23.88 26.18
CA LYS A 358 5.45 -23.77 25.52
C LYS A 358 5.64 -22.31 25.13
N PRO A 359 6.85 -21.75 25.26
CA PRO A 359 7.18 -20.53 24.55
C PRO A 359 7.02 -20.82 23.05
N PHE A 360 5.89 -20.47 22.46
CA PHE A 360 5.86 -20.21 21.02
C PHE A 360 6.78 -19.01 20.81
N GLU A 361 7.65 -19.05 19.78
CA GLU A 361 8.71 -18.05 19.54
C GLU A 361 8.28 -16.69 20.07
N GLN A 362 8.68 -16.36 21.29
CA GLN A 362 8.75 -14.98 21.68
C GLN A 362 9.92 -14.50 20.85
N ALA A 363 9.65 -13.99 19.66
CA ALA A 363 10.63 -13.18 18.97
C ALA A 363 10.89 -12.00 19.90
N ASP A 364 11.84 -12.13 20.83
CA ASP A 364 12.57 -11.12 21.59
C ASP A 364 11.83 -9.82 22.01
N GLY A 365 10.51 -9.84 22.16
CA GLY A 365 9.70 -8.62 22.25
C GLY A 365 9.69 -7.76 20.97
N VAL A 366 10.06 -8.31 19.81
CA VAL A 366 10.14 -7.66 18.50
C VAL A 366 9.01 -8.16 17.59
N ARG A 367 8.06 -7.27 17.25
CA ARG A 367 7.04 -7.58 16.24
C ARG A 367 7.67 -7.56 14.84
N LYS A 368 7.36 -8.55 14.00
CA LYS A 368 7.84 -8.59 12.60
C LYS A 368 7.19 -7.47 11.79
N PRO A 369 7.92 -6.81 10.87
CA PRO A 369 7.36 -5.71 10.10
C PRO A 369 6.29 -6.19 9.12
N HIS A 370 5.27 -5.36 8.91
CA HIS A 370 4.16 -5.55 7.98
C HIS A 370 4.05 -4.34 7.05
N VAL A 371 3.74 -4.53 5.77
CA VAL A 371 3.63 -3.44 4.78
C VAL A 371 2.23 -3.39 4.16
N LEU A 372 1.66 -2.20 4.07
CA LEU A 372 0.51 -1.91 3.22
C LEU A 372 0.99 -1.04 2.06
N VAL A 373 0.90 -1.57 0.84
CA VAL A 373 1.13 -0.81 -0.39
C VAL A 373 -0.20 -0.23 -0.86
N ILE A 374 -0.25 1.10 -1.01
CA ILE A 374 -1.43 1.86 -1.43
C ILE A 374 -1.13 2.51 -2.79
N ASP A 375 -1.52 1.84 -3.85
CA ASP A 375 -1.36 2.35 -5.21
C ASP A 375 -2.37 3.47 -5.48
N GLU A 376 -1.96 4.48 -6.25
CA GLU A 376 -2.81 5.62 -6.63
C GLU A 376 -3.45 6.34 -5.42
N ILE A 377 -2.66 6.60 -4.38
CA ILE A 377 -3.17 7.11 -3.10
C ILE A 377 -3.96 8.43 -3.24
N ASN A 378 -3.67 9.24 -4.25
CA ASN A 378 -4.38 10.49 -4.55
C ASN A 378 -5.74 10.30 -5.25
N ARG A 379 -6.06 9.12 -5.79
CA ARG A 379 -7.34 8.87 -6.50
C ARG A 379 -8.54 8.66 -5.57
N GLY A 380 -8.30 8.44 -4.28
CA GLY A 380 -9.33 8.35 -3.24
C GLY A 380 -9.41 9.61 -2.39
N ASN A 381 -10.56 9.84 -1.73
CA ASN A 381 -10.63 10.86 -0.69
C ASN A 381 -9.94 10.35 0.58
N ILE A 382 -8.64 10.60 0.68
CA ILE A 382 -7.79 10.01 1.74
C ILE A 382 -8.31 10.38 3.14
N SER A 383 -8.75 11.62 3.36
CA SER A 383 -9.28 12.04 4.66
C SER A 383 -10.53 11.25 5.05
N ARG A 384 -11.40 10.92 4.08
CA ARG A 384 -12.58 10.07 4.31
C ARG A 384 -12.20 8.59 4.50
N ILE A 385 -11.22 8.08 3.75
CA ILE A 385 -10.78 6.68 3.82
C ILE A 385 -10.10 6.37 5.15
N PHE A 386 -9.19 7.24 5.60
CA PHE A 386 -8.51 7.07 6.89
C PHE A 386 -9.38 7.47 8.09
N GLY A 387 -10.34 8.37 7.90
CA GLY A 387 -11.20 8.86 8.98
C GLY A 387 -10.38 9.37 10.17
N GLU A 388 -10.69 8.88 11.36
CA GLU A 388 -10.00 9.19 12.61
C GLU A 388 -8.57 8.61 12.70
N LEU A 389 -8.23 7.61 11.87
CA LEU A 389 -6.93 6.95 11.90
C LEU A 389 -5.80 7.80 11.32
N ILE A 390 -6.15 8.89 10.63
CA ILE A 390 -5.19 9.81 10.05
C ILE A 390 -4.19 10.33 11.10
N SER A 391 -4.59 10.45 12.37
CA SER A 391 -3.68 10.85 13.44
C SER A 391 -2.85 9.69 13.99
N LEU A 392 -3.34 8.46 13.91
CA LEU A 392 -2.67 7.27 14.47
C LEU A 392 -1.52 6.76 13.61
N ILE A 393 -1.51 7.10 12.32
CA ILE A 393 -0.40 6.70 11.43
C ILE A 393 0.90 7.45 11.73
N GLU A 394 0.87 8.53 12.53
CA GLU A 394 2.06 9.27 12.94
C GLU A 394 2.97 8.40 13.85
N PRO A 395 4.30 8.35 13.61
CA PRO A 395 5.21 7.46 14.36
C PRO A 395 5.19 7.60 15.89
N SER A 396 4.86 8.79 16.41
CA SER A 396 4.75 9.08 17.85
C SER A 396 3.46 8.52 18.46
N LYS A 397 2.39 8.39 17.66
CA LYS A 397 1.03 8.03 18.10
C LYS A 397 0.73 6.54 18.02
N ARG A 398 1.66 5.76 17.46
CA ARG A 398 1.55 4.31 17.31
C ARG A 398 1.79 3.57 18.61
N GLU A 399 1.12 2.43 18.73
CA GLU A 399 1.31 1.50 19.84
C GLU A 399 2.70 0.84 19.73
N ARG A 400 3.43 0.83 20.85
CA ARG A 400 4.74 0.19 20.99
C ARG A 400 4.67 -0.93 22.03
N LEU A 401 5.38 -2.03 21.79
CA LEU A 401 5.31 -3.21 22.66
C LEU A 401 6.04 -3.02 23.99
N ASN A 402 7.18 -2.31 24.00
CA ASN A 402 8.11 -2.24 25.14
C ASN A 402 8.38 -0.82 25.65
N ALA A 403 7.54 0.15 25.31
CA ALA A 403 7.69 1.52 25.78
C ALA A 403 6.35 2.03 26.32
N GLU A 404 6.37 2.58 27.53
CA GLU A 404 5.38 3.59 27.93
C GLU A 404 5.58 4.81 27.03
N SER A 405 5.08 4.73 25.80
CA SER A 405 5.01 5.92 24.95
C SER A 405 3.89 6.79 25.51
N ASN A 406 4.28 7.83 26.24
CA ASN A 406 3.38 8.87 26.77
C ASN A 406 2.51 9.53 25.69
N GLU A 407 2.76 9.26 24.41
CA GLU A 407 2.05 9.78 23.26
C GLU A 407 1.28 8.76 22.43
N ALA A 408 1.32 7.45 22.74
CA ALA A 408 0.50 6.48 22.01
C ALA A 408 -0.98 6.83 22.15
N LEU A 409 -1.69 6.79 21.03
CA LEU A 409 -3.11 7.10 20.98
C LEU A 409 -3.91 5.87 20.56
N SER A 410 -5.09 5.75 21.15
CA SER A 410 -6.13 4.83 20.72
C SER A 410 -7.39 5.65 20.47
N VAL A 411 -8.13 5.32 19.42
CA VAL A 411 -9.44 5.91 19.10
C VAL A 411 -10.52 4.86 19.26
N GLN A 412 -11.76 5.28 19.47
CA GLN A 412 -12.90 4.37 19.46
C GLN A 412 -13.50 4.33 18.06
N LEU A 413 -13.51 3.16 17.41
CA LEU A 413 -14.01 3.03 16.05
C LEU A 413 -15.54 3.21 15.99
N PRO A 414 -16.09 3.82 14.93
CA PRO A 414 -17.49 4.20 14.84
C PRO A 414 -18.45 3.03 14.70
N TYR A 415 -18.08 1.93 14.04
CA TYR A 415 -18.99 0.81 13.79
C TYR A 415 -18.93 -0.21 14.94
N SER A 416 -17.74 -0.71 15.26
CA SER A 416 -17.56 -1.73 16.31
C SER A 416 -17.61 -1.15 17.72
N LYS A 417 -17.43 0.16 17.89
CA LYS A 417 -17.30 0.86 19.18
C LYS A 417 -16.11 0.39 20.02
N LYS A 418 -15.14 -0.28 19.40
CA LYS A 418 -13.94 -0.81 20.06
C LYS A 418 -12.77 0.18 19.99
N PRO A 419 -11.87 0.17 20.99
CA PRO A 419 -10.61 0.89 20.90
C PRO A 419 -9.72 0.29 19.78
N PHE A 420 -9.05 1.15 19.03
CA PHE A 420 -8.10 0.77 18.00
C PHE A 420 -6.89 1.70 17.99
N SER A 421 -5.71 1.11 17.77
CA SER A 421 -4.44 1.81 17.60
C SER A 421 -3.61 1.16 16.49
N VAL A 422 -2.69 1.91 15.90
CA VAL A 422 -1.81 1.42 14.83
C VAL A 422 -0.50 0.91 15.43
N PRO A 423 -0.08 -0.34 15.16
CA PRO A 423 1.21 -0.85 15.61
C PRO A 423 2.42 -0.13 14.98
N ASP A 424 3.51 -0.01 15.74
CA ASP A 424 4.77 0.59 15.29
C ASP A 424 5.55 -0.22 14.25
N ASN A 425 5.17 -1.48 14.03
CA ASN A 425 5.73 -2.37 13.01
C ASN A 425 4.91 -2.45 11.71
N VAL A 426 3.88 -1.60 11.54
CA VAL A 426 3.16 -1.46 10.26
C VAL A 426 3.82 -0.38 9.41
N TYR A 427 3.96 -0.58 8.11
CA TYR A 427 4.57 0.38 7.19
C TYR A 427 3.59 0.69 6.07
N LEU A 428 3.45 1.96 5.73
CA LEU A 428 2.60 2.43 4.64
C LEU A 428 3.48 2.89 3.48
N ILE A 429 3.27 2.34 2.30
CA ILE A 429 3.99 2.72 1.07
C ILE A 429 2.95 3.10 0.02
N GLY A 430 2.80 4.40 -0.24
CA GLY A 430 1.90 4.91 -1.26
C GLY A 430 2.60 5.15 -2.60
N THR A 431 1.86 5.06 -3.72
CA THR A 431 2.27 5.65 -4.99
C THR A 431 1.35 6.82 -5.35
N MET A 432 1.89 7.82 -6.05
CA MET A 432 1.13 8.98 -6.49
C MET A 432 1.58 9.42 -7.88
N ASN A 433 0.64 9.52 -8.82
CA ASN A 433 0.86 10.18 -10.09
C ASN A 433 0.68 11.69 -9.91
N THR A 434 1.71 12.47 -10.24
CA THR A 434 1.70 13.94 -10.10
C THR A 434 1.00 14.66 -11.24
N ALA A 435 0.92 14.04 -12.42
CA ALA A 435 0.25 14.63 -13.59
C ALA A 435 -1.27 14.74 -13.41
N ASP A 436 -1.87 13.96 -12.50
CA ASP A 436 -3.31 13.93 -12.22
C ASP A 436 -3.74 15.17 -11.40
N ARG A 437 -3.80 16.34 -12.05
CA ARG A 437 -4.15 17.64 -11.42
C ARG A 437 -5.54 17.69 -10.80
N SER A 438 -6.50 16.90 -11.30
CA SER A 438 -7.89 16.83 -10.79
C SER A 438 -8.00 16.27 -9.38
N LEU A 439 -6.91 15.73 -8.84
CA LEU A 439 -6.81 15.06 -7.54
C LEU A 439 -5.69 15.65 -6.65
N ALA A 440 -5.07 16.75 -7.09
CA ALA A 440 -3.71 17.13 -6.67
C ALA A 440 -3.58 17.93 -5.36
N SER A 441 -4.64 18.21 -4.63
CA SER A 441 -4.50 18.78 -3.28
C SER A 441 -4.63 17.69 -2.23
N MET A 442 -3.53 16.95 -2.02
CA MET A 442 -3.45 16.10 -0.84
C MET A 442 -3.43 16.98 0.41
N ASP A 443 -4.28 16.66 1.38
CA ASP A 443 -4.43 17.38 2.64
C ASP A 443 -3.06 17.62 3.31
N ILE A 444 -2.80 18.85 3.76
CA ILE A 444 -1.59 19.26 4.48
C ILE A 444 -1.36 18.33 5.69
N ALA A 445 -2.44 17.88 6.33
CA ALA A 445 -2.40 16.97 7.44
C ALA A 445 -1.85 15.58 7.03
N LEU A 446 -2.09 15.11 5.81
CA LEU A 446 -1.47 13.88 5.30
C LEU A 446 -0.01 14.12 4.93
N ARG A 447 0.29 15.24 4.28
CA ARG A 447 1.66 15.56 3.86
C ARG A 447 2.67 15.54 5.01
N ARG A 448 2.29 16.01 6.20
CA ARG A 448 3.20 15.96 7.37
C ARG A 448 3.44 14.56 7.94
N ARG A 449 2.65 13.56 7.53
CA ARG A 449 2.64 12.19 8.10
C ARG A 449 3.29 11.16 7.18
N PHE A 450 3.62 11.54 5.95
CA PHE A 450 4.33 10.71 4.97
C PHE A 450 5.66 11.36 4.60
N ASN A 451 6.68 10.54 4.36
CA ASN A 451 7.90 10.98 3.68
C ASN A 451 7.69 10.88 2.16
N PHE A 452 7.96 11.96 1.43
CA PHE A 452 7.74 12.05 0.00
C PHE A 452 9.05 11.78 -0.74
N ILE A 453 9.07 10.71 -1.52
CA ILE A 453 10.23 10.29 -2.30
C ILE A 453 9.90 10.53 -3.76
N GLU A 454 10.61 11.48 -4.37
CA GLU A 454 10.43 11.84 -5.77
C GLU A 454 11.02 10.74 -6.66
N MET A 455 10.25 10.35 -7.68
CA MET A 455 10.60 9.36 -8.70
C MET A 455 10.68 10.06 -10.06
N PRO A 456 11.76 10.82 -10.33
CA PRO A 456 11.91 11.52 -11.59
C PRO A 456 12.15 10.54 -12.74
N PRO A 457 11.88 10.95 -14.00
CA PRO A 457 12.34 10.21 -15.16
C PRO A 457 13.86 10.00 -15.10
N LYS A 458 14.32 8.79 -15.42
CA LYS A 458 15.73 8.41 -15.47
C LYS A 458 16.14 8.03 -16.90
N PRO A 459 16.40 9.00 -17.80
CA PRO A 459 16.87 8.70 -19.16
C PRO A 459 18.15 7.85 -19.21
N GLY A 460 18.97 7.87 -18.16
CA GLY A 460 20.16 7.01 -18.05
C GLY A 460 19.87 5.51 -18.15
N LEU A 461 18.65 5.05 -17.80
CA LEU A 461 18.26 3.64 -17.97
C LEU A 461 18.09 3.23 -19.45
N LEU A 462 18.08 4.21 -20.36
CA LEU A 462 17.96 4.04 -21.81
C LEU A 462 19.33 4.20 -22.51
N GLU A 463 20.42 4.25 -21.75
CA GLU A 463 21.77 4.31 -22.29
C GLU A 463 22.08 3.10 -23.17
N GLY A 464 22.71 3.35 -24.33
CA GLY A 464 23.04 2.32 -25.31
C GLY A 464 21.87 1.84 -26.18
N ILE A 465 20.66 2.39 -26.02
CA ILE A 465 19.50 2.03 -26.88
C ILE A 465 19.44 2.97 -28.09
N PHE A 466 19.74 2.42 -29.27
CA PHE A 466 19.67 3.11 -30.56
C PHE A 466 18.66 2.44 -31.48
N VAL A 467 17.76 3.23 -32.07
CA VAL A 467 16.79 2.72 -33.07
C VAL A 467 17.24 3.10 -34.47
N ASN A 468 17.23 2.12 -35.39
CA ASN A 468 17.64 2.27 -36.80
C ASN A 468 16.49 1.88 -37.76
N ASP A 469 16.60 2.27 -39.03
CA ASP A 469 15.65 1.92 -40.11
C ASP A 469 16.06 0.68 -40.93
N GLY A 470 17.07 -0.08 -40.49
CA GLY A 470 17.61 -1.26 -41.18
C GLY A 470 17.96 -2.41 -40.23
N ALA A 471 18.35 -3.57 -40.80
CA ALA A 471 18.57 -4.84 -40.08
C ALA A 471 19.77 -4.83 -39.11
N ASP A 472 20.67 -3.84 -39.22
CA ASP A 472 21.81 -3.67 -38.30
C ASP A 472 21.44 -2.71 -37.16
N SER A 473 20.82 -3.27 -36.11
CA SER A 473 20.39 -2.60 -34.87
C SER A 473 21.54 -2.13 -33.96
N THR A 474 22.79 -2.22 -34.40
CA THR A 474 23.99 -2.04 -33.56
C THR A 474 24.80 -0.77 -33.86
N SER A 475 24.34 0.11 -34.76
CA SER A 475 25.05 1.36 -35.03
C SER A 475 24.63 2.51 -34.10
N GLU A 476 25.61 3.20 -33.49
CA GLU A 476 25.43 4.47 -32.76
C GLU A 476 24.91 5.62 -33.65
N ALA A 477 24.73 5.38 -34.95
CA ALA A 477 24.21 6.35 -35.91
C ALA A 477 22.67 6.47 -35.92
N GLY A 478 21.98 5.70 -35.07
CA GLY A 478 20.53 5.67 -34.93
C GLY A 478 19.91 6.84 -34.16
N VAL A 479 18.65 6.70 -33.79
CA VAL A 479 18.00 7.59 -32.83
C VAL A 479 18.45 7.16 -31.43
N ASP A 480 19.21 8.01 -30.76
CA ASP A 480 19.53 7.86 -29.34
C ASP A 480 18.27 8.13 -28.50
N ILE A 481 17.73 7.07 -27.89
CA ILE A 481 16.49 7.13 -27.12
C ILE A 481 16.68 7.87 -25.78
N LYS A 482 17.86 7.81 -25.16
CA LYS A 482 18.19 8.60 -23.97
C LYS A 482 18.17 10.09 -24.30
N GLN A 483 18.79 10.49 -25.41
CA GLN A 483 18.79 11.89 -25.86
C GLN A 483 17.39 12.37 -26.27
N LEU A 484 16.63 11.52 -26.98
CA LEU A 484 15.24 11.78 -27.38
C LEU A 484 14.37 12.13 -26.17
N LEU A 485 14.34 11.22 -25.17
CA LEU A 485 13.54 11.40 -23.96
C LEU A 485 13.99 12.64 -23.17
N SER A 486 15.30 12.83 -23.02
CA SER A 486 15.84 13.99 -22.29
C SER A 486 15.43 15.31 -22.94
N THR A 487 15.49 15.40 -24.26
CA THR A 487 15.14 16.62 -25.01
C THR A 487 13.64 16.89 -24.94
N MET A 488 12.80 15.86 -25.09
CA MET A 488 11.35 16.00 -24.95
C MET A 488 10.97 16.46 -23.53
N ASN A 489 11.56 15.86 -22.49
CA ASN A 489 11.29 16.24 -21.11
C ASN A 489 11.72 17.67 -20.79
N GLN A 490 12.88 18.13 -21.29
CA GLN A 490 13.28 19.54 -21.16
C GLN A 490 12.24 20.49 -21.77
N ARG A 491 11.69 20.16 -22.94
CA ARG A 491 10.64 20.98 -23.58
C ARG A 491 9.33 20.93 -22.81
N ILE A 492 8.91 19.76 -22.34
CA ILE A 492 7.69 19.60 -21.54
C ILE A 492 7.80 20.38 -20.22
N GLU A 493 8.95 20.30 -19.54
CA GLU A 493 9.18 21.01 -18.28
C GLU A 493 9.09 22.54 -18.46
N VAL A 494 9.59 23.07 -19.58
CA VAL A 494 9.49 24.49 -19.92
C VAL A 494 8.07 24.91 -20.31
N LEU A 495 7.36 24.08 -21.06
CA LEU A 495 6.03 24.39 -21.60
C LEU A 495 4.89 24.11 -20.62
N LEU A 496 5.13 23.25 -19.63
CA LEU A 496 4.14 22.81 -18.66
C LEU A 496 4.72 22.82 -17.23
N ASP A 497 5.32 21.73 -16.78
CA ASP A 497 6.06 21.60 -15.53
C ASP A 497 6.79 20.23 -15.47
N ARG A 498 7.56 20.01 -14.40
CA ARG A 498 8.30 18.76 -14.15
C ARG A 498 7.43 17.54 -13.88
N ASP A 499 6.20 17.74 -13.40
CA ASP A 499 5.29 16.68 -12.97
C ASP A 499 4.62 15.97 -14.15
N HIS A 500 4.72 16.56 -15.36
CA HIS A 500 4.24 16.01 -16.63
C HIS A 500 5.38 15.46 -17.51
N CYS A 501 6.62 15.37 -17.01
CA CYS A 501 7.69 14.76 -17.80
C CYS A 501 7.38 13.29 -18.14
N LEU A 502 7.82 12.83 -19.30
CA LEU A 502 7.65 11.45 -19.74
C LEU A 502 8.59 10.52 -18.98
N GLY A 503 8.03 9.42 -18.48
CA GLY A 503 8.81 8.36 -17.86
C GLY A 503 9.62 7.51 -18.84
N HIS A 504 10.66 6.87 -18.35
CA HIS A 504 11.54 6.00 -19.15
C HIS A 504 10.89 4.65 -19.47
N ALA A 505 9.89 4.21 -18.71
CA ALA A 505 9.25 2.90 -18.87
C ALA A 505 8.58 2.72 -20.25
N TYR A 506 8.09 3.80 -20.88
CA TYR A 506 7.53 3.75 -22.24
C TYR A 506 8.54 3.22 -23.27
N PHE A 507 9.82 3.47 -23.04
CA PHE A 507 10.89 3.17 -23.98
C PHE A 507 11.71 1.92 -23.62
N LEU A 508 11.53 1.36 -22.42
CA LEU A 508 12.23 0.13 -21.99
C LEU A 508 12.02 -1.07 -22.93
N PRO A 509 10.85 -1.29 -23.57
CA PRO A 509 10.68 -2.39 -24.53
C PRO A 509 11.70 -2.37 -25.69
N LEU A 510 12.20 -1.18 -26.07
CA LEU A 510 13.23 -1.02 -27.11
C LEU A 510 14.58 -1.63 -26.73
N ARG A 511 14.81 -1.96 -25.45
CA ARG A 511 16.01 -2.69 -25.02
C ARG A 511 16.07 -4.10 -25.62
N HIS A 512 14.92 -4.74 -25.79
CA HIS A 512 14.81 -6.08 -26.38
C HIS A 512 14.57 -6.03 -27.89
N GLU A 513 13.79 -5.04 -28.35
CA GLU A 513 13.47 -4.85 -29.76
C GLU A 513 13.68 -3.39 -30.20
N PRO A 514 14.91 -2.97 -30.53
CA PRO A 514 15.22 -1.60 -30.94
C PRO A 514 14.79 -1.30 -32.40
N SER A 515 13.51 -1.51 -32.73
CA SER A 515 12.97 -1.35 -34.07
C SER A 515 12.24 -0.02 -34.26
N LEU A 516 12.31 0.56 -35.48
CA LEU A 516 11.54 1.75 -35.83
C LEU A 516 10.03 1.49 -35.73
N ALA A 517 9.57 0.28 -36.06
CA ALA A 517 8.17 -0.09 -35.95
C ALA A 517 7.67 -0.03 -34.49
N LEU A 518 8.47 -0.51 -33.52
CA LEU A 518 8.13 -0.42 -32.11
C LEU A 518 8.20 1.02 -31.60
N LEU A 519 9.21 1.80 -32.00
CA LEU A 519 9.27 3.23 -31.66
C LEU A 519 8.04 3.99 -32.19
N ALA A 520 7.62 3.69 -33.41
CA ALA A 520 6.44 4.25 -34.03
C ALA A 520 5.15 3.90 -33.28
N SER A 521 5.01 2.65 -32.85
CA SER A 521 3.84 2.23 -32.07
C SER A 521 3.82 2.90 -30.69
N ILE A 522 4.95 3.00 -29.99
CA ILE A 522 5.09 3.75 -28.73
C ILE A 522 4.62 5.20 -28.91
N PHE A 523 5.07 5.87 -29.97
CA PHE A 523 4.67 7.24 -30.23
C PHE A 523 3.19 7.40 -30.56
N ARG A 524 2.66 6.56 -31.47
CA ARG A 524 1.26 6.62 -31.91
C ARG A 524 0.28 6.30 -30.77
N GLN A 525 0.61 5.30 -29.94
CA GLN A 525 -0.35 4.72 -28.99
C GLN A 525 -0.18 5.23 -27.56
N GLN A 526 0.99 5.75 -27.20
CA GLN A 526 1.29 6.15 -25.82
C GLN A 526 1.73 7.60 -25.72
N ILE A 527 2.78 8.01 -26.44
CA ILE A 527 3.38 9.34 -26.26
C ILE A 527 2.47 10.44 -26.80
N LEU A 528 2.00 10.33 -28.05
CA LEU A 528 1.17 11.37 -28.66
C LEU A 528 -0.18 11.54 -27.92
N PRO A 529 -0.94 10.47 -27.60
CA PRO A 529 -2.16 10.61 -26.81
C PRO A 529 -1.91 11.26 -25.44
N LEU A 530 -0.80 10.92 -24.77
CA LEU A 530 -0.43 11.55 -23.50
C LEU A 530 -0.11 13.05 -23.65
N LEU A 531 0.60 13.44 -24.71
CA LEU A 531 0.86 14.85 -25.02
C LEU A 531 -0.44 15.61 -25.35
N GLN A 532 -1.41 14.96 -26.01
CA GLN A 532 -2.74 15.55 -26.26
C GLN A 532 -3.51 15.80 -24.96
N GLU A 533 -3.38 14.91 -23.98
CA GLU A 533 -3.96 15.09 -22.66
C GLU A 533 -3.27 16.24 -21.88
N TYR A 534 -1.94 16.28 -21.90
CA TYR A 534 -1.15 17.32 -21.22
C TYR A 534 -1.37 18.71 -21.81
N PHE A 535 -1.44 18.82 -23.13
CA PHE A 535 -1.64 20.06 -23.86
C PHE A 535 -3.05 20.09 -24.45
N PHE A 536 -4.07 19.94 -23.60
CA PHE A 536 -5.48 19.91 -23.98
C PHE A 536 -5.84 21.04 -24.96
N GLU A 537 -6.25 20.66 -26.18
CA GLU A 537 -6.55 21.55 -27.32
C GLU A 537 -5.41 22.46 -27.83
N ASP A 538 -4.17 22.26 -27.37
CA ASP A 538 -3.00 23.06 -27.74
C ASP A 538 -1.95 22.23 -28.50
N TRP A 539 -2.28 21.95 -29.75
CA TRP A 539 -1.42 21.24 -30.69
C TRP A 539 -0.11 21.98 -31.02
N GLN A 540 -0.08 23.31 -30.85
CA GLN A 540 1.12 24.10 -31.07
C GLN A 540 2.21 23.74 -30.07
N ARG A 541 1.85 23.51 -28.81
CA ARG A 541 2.80 23.02 -27.80
C ARG A 541 3.30 21.62 -28.11
N ILE A 542 2.44 20.72 -28.59
CA ILE A 542 2.85 19.38 -29.03
C ILE A 542 3.86 19.48 -30.19
N HIS A 543 3.57 20.33 -31.16
CA HIS A 543 4.43 20.64 -32.29
C HIS A 543 5.81 21.19 -31.85
N TRP A 544 5.88 21.98 -30.77
CA TRP A 544 7.14 22.41 -30.18
C TRP A 544 7.88 21.28 -29.44
N VAL A 545 7.19 20.48 -28.61
CA VAL A 545 7.78 19.33 -27.90
C VAL A 545 8.45 18.36 -28.87
N LEU A 546 7.77 18.07 -29.98
CA LEU A 546 8.25 17.18 -31.04
C LEU A 546 9.26 17.84 -31.99
N ASN A 547 9.62 19.11 -31.79
CA ASN A 547 10.48 19.90 -32.68
C ASN A 547 9.97 20.03 -34.11
N ASP A 548 8.68 19.83 -34.38
CA ASP A 548 8.15 19.76 -35.75
C ASP A 548 8.33 21.09 -36.51
N HIS A 549 8.29 22.23 -35.84
CA HIS A 549 8.55 23.56 -36.43
C HIS A 549 9.95 23.72 -37.06
N ASN A 550 10.91 22.85 -36.70
CA ASN A 550 12.26 22.84 -37.26
C ASN A 550 12.51 21.64 -38.18
N LYS A 551 11.47 20.91 -38.58
CA LYS A 551 11.55 19.75 -39.48
C LYS A 551 11.04 20.09 -40.88
N GLU A 552 11.57 19.37 -41.86
CA GLU A 552 10.96 19.28 -43.19
C GLU A 552 9.53 18.77 -43.09
N GLU A 553 8.66 19.20 -44.00
CA GLU A 553 7.21 18.92 -43.94
C GLU A 553 6.92 17.42 -43.79
N ASP A 554 7.61 16.56 -44.56
CA ASP A 554 7.45 15.10 -44.51
C ASP A 554 7.85 14.45 -43.16
N ASP A 555 8.70 15.11 -42.39
CA ASP A 555 9.23 14.63 -41.10
C ASP A 555 8.46 15.20 -39.89
N GLN A 556 7.52 16.11 -40.11
CA GLN A 556 6.66 16.67 -39.05
C GLN A 556 5.60 15.67 -38.64
N PHE A 557 5.49 15.34 -37.34
CA PHE A 557 4.41 14.49 -36.83
C PHE A 557 3.07 15.24 -36.79
N VAL A 558 3.11 16.48 -36.33
CA VAL A 558 1.97 17.40 -36.25
C VAL A 558 2.21 18.55 -37.21
N GLN A 559 1.34 18.74 -38.19
CA GLN A 559 1.45 19.79 -39.21
C GLN A 559 0.38 20.86 -38.99
N GLU A 560 0.78 22.12 -39.11
CA GLU A 560 -0.14 23.24 -39.19
C GLU A 560 -0.83 23.25 -40.57
N VAL A 561 -2.14 23.42 -40.57
CA VAL A 561 -2.97 23.48 -41.78
C VAL A 561 -3.55 24.87 -41.89
N THR A 562 -3.11 25.60 -42.91
CA THR A 562 -3.72 26.87 -43.30
C THR A 562 -5.10 26.60 -43.87
N ILE A 563 -6.12 27.25 -43.33
CA ILE A 563 -7.48 27.21 -43.87
C ILE A 563 -7.76 28.54 -44.53
N ASP A 564 -8.23 28.49 -45.77
CA ASP A 564 -8.91 29.63 -46.37
C ASP A 564 -10.32 29.74 -45.77
N PHE A 565 -10.45 30.59 -44.74
CA PHE A 565 -11.73 30.84 -44.06
C PHE A 565 -12.78 31.44 -45.00
N LEU A 566 -12.36 32.26 -45.97
CA LEU A 566 -13.25 32.89 -46.92
C LEU A 566 -13.81 31.83 -47.87
N GLN A 567 -12.97 30.89 -48.32
CA GLN A 567 -13.42 29.77 -49.14
C GLN A 567 -14.34 28.82 -48.37
N LEU A 568 -14.09 28.59 -47.07
CA LEU A 568 -14.82 27.61 -46.27
C LEU A 568 -16.18 28.12 -45.74
N PHE A 569 -16.28 29.40 -45.37
CA PHE A 569 -17.47 29.97 -44.71
C PHE A 569 -18.07 31.19 -45.41
N GLY A 570 -17.40 31.75 -46.44
CA GLY A 570 -17.83 32.96 -47.14
C GLY A 570 -17.73 34.24 -46.27
N GLU A 571 -18.10 35.38 -46.86
CA GLU A 571 -17.99 36.72 -46.22
C GLU A 571 -18.84 36.91 -44.95
N LYS A 572 -19.82 36.02 -44.71
CA LYS A 572 -20.69 36.04 -43.52
C LYS A 572 -20.31 34.98 -42.49
N GLY A 573 -19.13 34.38 -42.62
CA GLY A 573 -18.61 33.38 -41.69
C GLY A 573 -18.29 33.94 -40.29
N PRO A 574 -18.04 33.06 -39.30
CA PRO A 574 -17.72 33.46 -37.94
C PRO A 574 -16.44 34.33 -37.88
N VAL A 575 -16.56 35.53 -37.29
CA VAL A 575 -15.54 36.60 -37.27
C VAL A 575 -14.39 36.31 -36.30
N ASP A 576 -14.62 35.45 -35.31
CA ASP A 576 -13.65 35.08 -34.28
C ASP A 576 -13.41 33.58 -34.35
N SER A 577 -12.50 33.17 -35.22
CA SER A 577 -12.12 31.76 -35.36
C SER A 577 -10.60 31.66 -35.29
N ARG A 578 -10.12 31.02 -34.21
CA ARG A 578 -8.71 30.65 -34.07
C ARG A 578 -8.26 29.97 -35.37
N THR A 579 -7.26 30.55 -36.00
CA THR A 579 -6.93 30.36 -37.43
C THR A 579 -6.09 29.12 -37.72
N GLN A 580 -5.61 28.42 -36.70
CA GLN A 580 -4.68 27.31 -36.85
C GLN A 580 -5.42 25.98 -36.67
N ARG A 581 -5.55 25.21 -37.75
CA ARG A 581 -5.89 23.78 -37.66
C ARG A 581 -4.62 22.97 -37.69
N TRP A 582 -4.71 21.78 -37.11
CA TRP A 582 -3.60 20.86 -37.02
C TRP A 582 -4.04 19.52 -37.58
N LYS A 583 -3.13 18.82 -38.27
CA LYS A 583 -3.34 17.44 -38.72
C LYS A 583 -2.15 16.59 -38.35
N LEU A 584 -2.39 15.30 -38.15
CA LEU A 584 -1.34 14.32 -37.97
C LEU A 584 -0.83 13.87 -39.35
N ASN A 585 0.48 13.75 -39.48
CA ASN A 585 1.14 13.15 -40.62
C ASN A 585 1.51 11.70 -40.26
N GLU A 586 0.64 10.76 -40.64
CA GLU A 586 0.83 9.34 -40.31
C GLU A 586 2.12 8.74 -40.90
N CYS A 587 2.59 9.28 -42.02
CA CYS A 587 3.82 8.82 -42.68
C CYS A 587 5.07 9.21 -41.88
N ALA A 588 5.05 10.29 -41.08
CA ALA A 588 6.21 10.73 -40.31
C ALA A 588 6.65 9.71 -39.25
N PHE A 589 5.70 8.94 -38.69
CA PHE A 589 5.99 7.91 -37.70
C PHE A 589 6.81 6.74 -38.24
N ASP A 590 6.79 6.50 -39.55
CA ASP A 590 7.59 5.45 -40.16
C ASP A 590 8.91 5.99 -40.74
N ARG A 591 9.29 7.23 -40.38
CA ARG A 591 10.50 7.90 -40.85
C ARG A 591 11.48 8.15 -39.71
N ILE A 592 12.63 7.50 -39.77
CA ILE A 592 13.68 7.64 -38.72
C ILE A 592 14.15 9.09 -38.55
N GLN A 593 14.12 9.89 -39.61
CA GLN A 593 14.54 11.30 -39.59
C GLN A 593 13.63 12.17 -38.73
N ALA A 594 12.32 11.87 -38.69
CA ALA A 594 11.35 12.56 -37.84
C ALA A 594 11.73 12.47 -36.35
N TYR A 595 12.24 11.31 -35.92
CA TYR A 595 12.72 11.07 -34.57
C TYR A 595 14.11 11.68 -34.32
N LYS A 596 15.06 11.51 -35.25
CA LYS A 596 16.40 12.12 -35.13
C LYS A 596 16.31 13.64 -34.98
N ALA A 597 15.36 14.27 -35.66
CA ALA A 597 15.14 15.70 -35.59
C ALA A 597 14.57 16.18 -34.24
N ILE A 598 13.92 15.32 -33.43
CA ILE A 598 13.48 15.69 -32.08
C ILE A 598 14.68 16.09 -31.22
N SER A 599 15.77 15.33 -31.28
CA SER A 599 16.99 15.49 -30.48
C SER A 599 17.95 16.58 -31.00
N ARG A 600 17.67 17.19 -32.16
CA ARG A 600 18.47 18.30 -32.68
C ARG A 600 18.22 19.56 -31.86
N ILE A 601 19.23 20.01 -31.15
CA ILE A 601 19.25 21.34 -30.54
C ILE A 601 19.81 22.30 -31.60
N SER A 602 18.97 23.19 -32.14
CA SER A 602 19.44 24.27 -33.00
C SER A 602 20.44 25.12 -32.19
N ARG A 603 21.69 25.19 -32.65
CA ARG A 603 22.71 26.07 -32.09
C ARG A 603 22.50 27.50 -32.53
#